data_AF-A0A6P0TPN2-F1
#
_entry.id   AF-A0A6P0TPN2-F1
#
_cell.length_a   1.000
_cell.length_b   1.000
_cell.length_c   1.000
_cell.angle_alpha   90.00
_cell.angle_beta   90.00
_cell.angle_gamma   90.00
#
_symmetry.space_group_name_H-M   'P 1'
#
loop_
_entity.id
_entity.type
_entity.pdbx_description
1 polymer ?
#
loop_
_entity_poly.entity_id
_entity_poly.type
_entity_poly.pdbx_seq_one_letter_code
_entity_poly.pdbx_strand_id
1 'polypeptide(L)' 'MTNLTIEIDSIIDLTDEQFFQLCQINKEIRFERNAKGDLIIVPLMGGETGMIN' A
#
# COMPACT_ATOMS: atom_id res chain seq x y z
N MET A 1 -7.95 -3.96 13.87
CA MET A 1 -7.51 -3.78 12.47
C MET A 1 -7.29 -2.30 12.28
N THR A 2 -6.05 -1.91 12.03
CA THR A 2 -5.69 -0.50 11.84
C THR A 2 -5.22 -0.37 10.41
N ASN A 3 -5.94 0.40 9.59
CA ASN A 3 -5.50 0.76 8.25
C ASN A 3 -4.39 1.80 8.40
N LEU A 4 -3.29 1.64 7.65
CA LEU A 4 -2.23 2.64 7.60
C LEU A 4 -2.41 3.46 6.33
N THR A 5 -2.55 4.78 6.49
CA THR A 5 -2.63 5.71 5.37
C THR A 5 -1.30 6.45 5.26
N ILE A 6 -0.75 6.47 4.04
CA ILE A 6 0.49 7.16 3.72
C ILE A 6 0.19 8.23 2.66
N GLU A 7 0.43 9.48 3.02
CA GLU A 7 0.39 10.60 2.08
C GLU A 7 1.65 10.56 1.21
N ILE A 8 1.54 9.93 0.04
CA ILE A 8 2.64 9.82 -0.93
C ILE A 8 2.58 10.89 -2.01
N ASP A 9 1.41 11.49 -2.25
CA ASP A 9 1.16 12.43 -3.34
C ASP A 9 2.07 13.68 -3.25
N SER A 10 2.38 14.11 -2.03
CA SER A 10 3.29 15.24 -1.80
C SER A 10 4.78 14.93 -2.02
N ILE A 11 5.16 13.65 -2.17
CA ILE A 11 6.56 13.20 -2.24
C ILE A 11 6.85 12.57 -3.60
N ILE A 12 5.91 11.82 -4.15
CA ILE A 12 6.04 11.10 -5.41
C ILE A 12 4.70 11.04 -6.14
N ASP A 13 4.71 11.40 -7.42
CA ASP A 13 3.57 11.16 -8.30
C ASP A 13 3.55 9.67 -8.66
N LEU A 14 2.69 8.92 -7.97
CA LEU A 14 2.55 7.49 -8.20
C LEU A 14 1.69 7.26 -9.45
N THR A 15 2.35 6.98 -10.57
CA THR A 15 1.65 6.60 -11.81
C THR A 15 0.98 5.24 -11.65
N ASP A 16 -0.05 4.96 -12.46
CA ASP A 16 -0.76 3.68 -12.44
C ASP A 16 0.18 2.47 -12.63
N GLU A 17 1.22 2.62 -13.44
CA GLU A 17 2.21 1.56 -13.69
C GLU A 17 3.06 1.28 -12.44
N GLN A 18 3.48 2.34 -11.73
CA GLN A 18 4.21 2.20 -10.47
C GLN A 18 3.34 1.61 -9.37
N PHE A 19 2.08 2.03 -9.28
CA PHE A 19 1.11 1.45 -8.35
C PHE A 19 0.87 -0.04 -8.66
N PHE A 20 0.79 -0.40 -9.93
CA PHE A 20 0.63 -1.79 -10.37
C PHE A 20 1.86 -2.65 -10.03
N GLN A 21 3.07 -2.14 -10.25
CA GLN A 21 4.31 -2.80 -9.83
C GLN A 21 4.36 -2.96 -8.31
N LEU A 22 3.98 -1.92 -7.54
CA LEU A 22 3.91 -1.97 -6.08
C LEU A 22 2.98 -3.10 -5.59
N CYS A 23 1.80 -3.22 -6.20
CA CYS A 23 0.86 -4.32 -5.93
C CYS A 23 1.43 -5.69 -6.31
N GLN A 24 2.14 -5.79 -7.44
CA GLN A 24 2.74 -7.05 -7.89
C GLN A 24 3.91 -7.51 -7.02
N ILE A 25 4.69 -6.57 -6.47
CA ILE A 25 5.83 -6.88 -5.61
C ILE A 25 5.35 -7.34 -4.23
N ASN A 26 4.38 -6.64 -3.63
CA ASN A 26 3.88 -6.98 -2.30
C ASN A 26 2.49 -7.63 -2.39
N LYS A 27 2.42 -8.82 -2.98
CA LYS A 27 1.15 -9.56 -3.21
C LYS A 27 0.41 -9.94 -1.93
N GLU A 28 1.12 -9.99 -0.81
CA GLU A 28 0.59 -10.30 0.52
C GLU A 28 -0.09 -9.08 1.17
N ILE A 29 0.12 -7.88 0.60
CA ILE A 29 -0.41 -6.61 1.11
C ILE A 29 -1.40 -6.06 0.09
N ARG A 30 -2.58 -5.65 0.57
CA ARG A 30 -3.57 -4.99 -0.29
C ARG A 30 -3.36 -3.48 -0.22
N PHE A 31 -2.94 -2.89 -1.33
CA PHE A 31 -2.89 -1.44 -1.47
C PHE A 31 -4.17 -0.91 -2.10
N GLU A 32 -4.65 0.22 -1.60
CA GLU A 32 -5.73 0.99 -2.19
C GLU A 32 -5.26 2.44 -2.38
N ARG A 33 -5.62 3.08 -3.49
CA ARG A 33 -5.36 4.51 -3.70
C ARG A 33 -6.67 5.26 -3.59
N ASN A 34 -6.72 6.30 -2.76
CA ASN A 34 -7.93 7.11 -2.64
C ASN A 34 -7.98 8.19 -3.75
N ALA A 35 -9.12 8.88 -3.88
CA ALA A 35 -9.31 9.95 -4.87
C ALA A 35 -8.41 11.18 -4.64
N LYS A 36 -7.76 11.29 -3.48
CA LYS A 36 -6.81 12.36 -3.14
C LYS A 36 -5.36 12.00 -3.49
N GLY A 37 -5.11 10.76 -3.93
CA GLY A 37 -3.77 10.26 -4.22
C GLY A 37 -3.09 9.53 -3.05
N ASP A 38 -3.72 9.45 -1.88
CA ASP A 38 -3.15 8.77 -0.72
C ASP A 38 -3.15 7.25 -0.89
N LEU A 39 -2.09 6.62 -0.41
CA LEU A 39 -1.94 5.17 -0.41
C LEU A 39 -2.44 4.61 0.92
N ILE A 40 -3.41 3.71 0.85
CA ILE A 40 -3.99 3.01 1.97
C ILE A 40 -3.48 1.58 1.95
N ILE A 41 -2.83 1.18 3.04
CA ILE A 41 -2.34 -0.17 3.25
C ILE A 41 -3.38 -0.93 4.08
N VAL A 42 -3.96 -1.94 3.47
CA VAL A 42 -4.90 -2.84 4.12
C VAL A 42 -4.20 -4.19 4.34
N PRO A 43 -3.96 -4.58 5.60
CA PRO A 43 -3.46 -5.92 5.86
C PRO A 43 -4.53 -6.94 5.45
N LEU A 44 -4.16 -7.84 4.53
CA LEU A 44 -4.98 -9.02 4.26
C LEU A 44 -4.91 -9.88 5.53
N MET A 45 -6.07 -10.12 6.14
CA MET A 45 -6.16 -10.93 7.36
C MET A 45 -5.84 -12.39 6.98
N GLY A 46 -4.55 -12.74 6.99
CA GLY A 46 -4.07 -14.06 6.57
C GLY A 46 -2.59 -14.03 6.18
N GLY A 47 -1.72 -13.71 7.13
CA GLY A 47 -0.28 -13.61 6.91
C GLY A 47 0.41 -13.17 8.18
N GLU A 48 0.46 -14.07 9.15
CA GLU A 48 1.32 -13.99 10.34
C GLU A 48 2.81 -14.04 9.95
N THR A 49 3.33 -13.05 9.23
CA THR A 49 4.79 -12.91 9.02
C THR A 49 5.08 -11.47 8.55
N GLY A 50 5.97 -10.68 9.16
CA GLY A 50 6.81 -10.92 10.32
C GLY A 50 7.17 -9.60 10.99
N MET A 51 7.49 -9.70 12.28
CA MET A 51 8.22 -8.68 13.01
C MET A 51 9.49 -8.31 12.23
N ILE A 52 9.59 -7.06 11.80
CA ILE A 52 10.91 -6.47 11.55
C ILE A 52 11.52 -6.19 12.93
N ASN A 53 12.66 -6.83 13.21
CA ASN A 53 13.53 -6.47 14.34
C ASN A 53 14.33 -5.22 14.00
#